data_AF-A0A7X2D6Y5-F1
#
_entry.id   AF-A0A7X2D6Y5-F1
#
_cell.length_a   1.000
_cell.length_b   1.000
_cell.length_c   1.000
_cell.angle_alpha   90.00
_cell.angle_beta   90.00
_cell.angle_gamma   90.00
#
_symmetry.space_group_name_H-M   'P 1'
#
loop_
_entity.id
_entity.type
_entity.pdbx_description
1 polymer ?
#
loop_
_entity_poly.entity_id
_entity_poly.type
_entity_poly.pdbx_seq_one_letter_code
_entity_poly.pdbx_strand_id
1 'polypeptide(L)'
;MEAVTISEECPRYNICDANLCPYDPELRHRVWYPNESVCAKQNMVEEFPWIKTQRKVARRCKEPDKYFVVEMLTNLSQVRKGTVGLSPDVSYEMQLNSWLKDHHKAKKREYTEEEKQAFREKMIKGRELKKVDLGGQATFKF
;
A
#
# COMPACT_ATOMS: atom_id res chain seq x y z
N MET A 1 14.77 -15.54 29.03
CA MET A 1 14.74 -15.02 27.64
C MET A 1 14.03 -16.08 26.84
N GLU A 2 12.70 -15.99 26.73
CA GLU A 2 11.94 -16.91 25.89
C GLU A 2 12.18 -16.50 24.43
N ALA A 3 12.68 -17.43 23.63
CA ALA A 3 12.87 -17.20 22.21
C ALA A 3 11.51 -17.03 21.56
N VAL A 4 11.30 -15.87 20.94
CA VAL A 4 10.11 -15.54 20.16
C VAL A 4 10.11 -16.44 18.93
N THR A 5 9.35 -17.54 18.95
CA THR A 5 9.27 -18.46 17.84
C THR A 5 8.32 -17.89 16.79
N ILE A 6 8.90 -17.39 15.68
CA ILE A 6 8.14 -17.22 14.44
C ILE A 6 7.56 -18.62 14.10
N SER A 7 6.28 -18.70 13.74
CA SER A 7 5.63 -20.02 13.57
C SER A 7 6.37 -20.89 12.55
N GLU A 8 6.85 -22.07 12.99
CA GLU A 8 7.48 -23.10 12.15
C GLU A 8 6.50 -23.63 11.09
N GLU A 9 5.20 -23.39 11.24
CA GLU A 9 4.16 -23.74 10.28
C GLU A 9 4.28 -22.94 8.97
N CYS A 10 5.07 -21.86 8.95
CA CYS A 10 5.36 -21.15 7.71
C CYS A 10 6.32 -21.98 6.83
N PRO A 11 5.92 -22.37 5.60
CA PRO A 11 6.79 -23.17 4.71
C PRO A 11 8.07 -22.45 4.28
N ARG A 12 8.16 -21.14 4.52
CA ARG A 12 9.31 -20.30 4.20
C ARG A 12 10.08 -19.86 5.44
N TYR A 13 9.78 -20.39 6.63
CA TYR A 13 10.39 -19.99 7.90
C TYR A 13 11.92 -19.88 7.80
N ASN A 14 12.59 -20.89 7.27
CA ASN A 14 14.06 -20.94 7.17
C ASN A 14 14.68 -20.09 6.05
N ILE A 15 13.87 -19.46 5.18
CA ILE A 15 14.35 -18.77 3.96
C ILE A 15 13.69 -17.40 3.75
N CYS A 16 12.95 -16.88 4.73
CA CYS A 16 12.18 -15.65 4.60
C CYS A 16 12.76 -14.57 5.50
N ASP A 17 13.45 -13.61 4.91
CA ASP A 17 14.12 -12.52 5.63
C ASP A 17 13.20 -11.30 5.85
N ALA A 18 11.89 -11.53 5.93
CA ALA A 18 10.90 -10.45 5.99
C ALA A 18 10.82 -9.85 7.40
N ASN A 19 11.25 -8.60 7.57
CA ASN A 19 11.25 -7.92 8.87
C ASN A 19 9.85 -7.72 9.47
N LEU A 20 8.82 -7.55 8.63
CA LEU A 20 7.42 -7.65 9.07
C LEU A 20 6.85 -8.99 8.61
N CYS A 21 6.98 -10.00 9.47
CA CYS A 21 6.37 -11.30 9.27
C CYS A 21 4.99 -11.34 9.96
N PRO A 22 3.90 -11.72 9.26
CA PRO A 22 2.58 -11.86 9.88
C PRO A 22 2.52 -12.87 11.04
N TYR A 23 3.45 -13.82 11.06
CA TYR A 23 3.57 -14.84 12.10
C TYR A 23 4.56 -14.48 13.21
N ASP A 24 5.09 -13.26 13.22
CA ASP A 24 5.92 -12.76 14.32
C ASP A 24 5.00 -12.31 15.49
N PRO A 25 5.14 -12.91 16.69
CA PRO A 25 4.38 -12.49 17.88
C PRO A 25 4.60 -11.01 18.24
N GLU A 26 5.79 -10.48 17.94
CA GLU A 26 6.18 -9.11 18.25
C GLU A 26 5.92 -8.14 17.11
N LEU A 27 5.15 -8.53 16.09
CA LEU A 27 4.88 -7.73 14.89
C LEU A 27 4.49 -6.28 15.17
N ARG A 28 3.79 -6.01 16.29
CA ARG A 28 3.38 -4.65 16.70
C ARG A 28 4.54 -3.74 17.10
N HIS A 29 5.65 -4.30 17.56
CA HIS A 29 6.85 -3.57 17.98
C HIS A 29 7.92 -3.51 16.89
N ARG A 30 7.73 -4.24 15.79
CA ARG A 30 8.65 -4.24 14.65
C ARG A 30 8.49 -2.98 13.80
N VAL A 31 9.62 -2.51 13.29
CA VAL A 31 9.70 -1.45 12.28
C VAL A 31 10.20 -2.05 10.97
N TRP A 32 9.92 -1.39 9.86
CA TRP A 32 10.41 -1.80 8.55
C TRP A 32 10.75 -0.62 7.67
N TYR A 33 11.90 -0.71 7.01
CA TYR A 33 12.39 0.29 6.08
C TYR A 33 12.10 -0.11 4.62
N PRO A 34 11.84 0.83 3.70
CA PRO A 34 11.47 0.53 2.31
C PRO A 34 12.46 -0.32 1.52
N ASN A 35 13.74 -0.30 1.89
CA ASN A 35 14.83 -1.08 1.29
C ASN A 35 14.92 -2.51 1.85
N GLU A 36 14.21 -2.81 2.92
CA GLU A 36 14.21 -4.14 3.54
C GLU A 36 13.24 -5.10 2.85
N SER A 37 13.51 -6.38 3.03
CA SER A 37 12.75 -7.43 2.36
C SER A 37 11.29 -7.48 2.86
N VAL A 38 10.40 -7.93 1.98
CA VAL A 38 8.97 -8.11 2.25
C VAL A 38 8.61 -9.56 2.01
N CYS A 39 7.71 -10.11 2.83
CA CYS A 39 7.23 -11.48 2.67
C CYS A 39 6.81 -11.77 1.21
N ALA A 40 7.42 -12.81 0.62
CA ALA A 40 7.24 -13.17 -0.78
C ALA A 40 6.05 -14.11 -1.04
N LYS A 41 5.46 -14.71 0.01
CA LYS A 41 4.32 -15.63 -0.11
C LYS A 41 3.12 -14.89 -0.70
N GLN A 42 2.58 -15.38 -1.82
CA GLN A 42 1.55 -14.66 -2.58
C GLN A 42 0.21 -14.60 -1.83
N ASN A 43 -0.20 -15.72 -1.24
CA ASN A 43 -1.50 -15.86 -0.56
C ASN A 43 -1.61 -15.01 0.72
N MET A 44 -0.49 -14.52 1.28
CA MET A 44 -0.54 -13.69 2.48
C MET A 44 -1.22 -12.34 2.25
N VAL A 45 -1.33 -11.89 1.00
CA VAL A 45 -1.98 -10.61 0.68
C VAL A 45 -3.50 -10.63 0.93
N GLU A 46 -4.12 -11.80 0.86
CA GLU A 46 -5.56 -11.95 1.08
C GLU A 46 -5.90 -11.86 2.56
N GLU A 47 -5.12 -12.57 3.39
CA GLU A 47 -5.25 -12.58 4.84
C GLU A 47 -4.71 -11.28 5.48
N PHE A 48 -3.61 -10.75 4.93
CA PHE A 48 -2.92 -9.57 5.43
C PHE A 48 -2.74 -8.51 4.33
N PRO A 49 -3.78 -7.70 4.05
CA PRO A 49 -3.75 -6.69 2.98
C PRO A 49 -2.61 -5.67 3.10
N TRP A 50 -2.12 -5.41 4.32
CA TRP A 50 -1.01 -4.49 4.57
C TRP A 50 0.30 -4.94 3.91
N ILE A 51 0.50 -6.24 3.63
CA ILE A 51 1.66 -6.74 2.87
C ILE A 51 1.64 -6.19 1.45
N LYS A 52 0.46 -6.07 0.84
CA LYS A 52 0.32 -5.43 -0.48
C LYS A 52 0.67 -3.96 -0.43
N THR A 53 0.35 -3.29 0.68
CA THR A 53 0.76 -1.90 0.92
C THR A 53 2.28 -1.83 1.08
N GLN A 54 2.88 -2.68 1.89
CA GLN A 54 4.33 -2.77 2.09
C GLN A 54 5.08 -2.94 0.75
N ARG A 55 4.65 -3.91 -0.09
CA ARG A 55 5.21 -4.12 -1.44
C ARG A 55 5.07 -2.88 -2.34
N LYS A 56 3.99 -2.11 -2.21
CA LYS A 56 3.80 -0.87 -2.98
C LYS A 56 4.69 0.26 -2.46
N VAL A 57 4.87 0.35 -1.14
CA VAL A 57 5.76 1.34 -0.50
C VAL A 57 7.20 1.06 -0.91
N ALA A 58 7.66 -0.18 -0.82
CA ALA A 58 9.02 -0.58 -1.24
C ALA A 58 9.37 -0.16 -2.67
N ARG A 59 8.37 -0.15 -3.57
CA ARG A 59 8.56 0.25 -4.98
C ARG A 59 8.43 1.76 -5.24
N ARG A 60 7.82 2.53 -4.34
CA ARG A 60 7.42 3.92 -4.61
C ARG A 60 8.00 4.95 -3.65
N CYS A 61 8.32 4.55 -2.42
CA CYS A 61 8.92 5.43 -1.44
C CYS A 61 10.35 5.75 -1.87
N LYS A 62 10.75 7.01 -1.71
CA LYS A 62 12.08 7.50 -2.09
C LYS A 62 12.99 7.76 -0.89
N GLU A 63 12.47 7.60 0.33
CA GLU A 63 13.19 7.86 1.57
C GLU A 63 13.44 6.53 2.28
N PRO A 64 14.56 5.85 1.98
CA PRO A 64 14.87 4.53 2.55
C PRO A 64 15.19 4.59 4.04
N ASP A 65 15.62 5.75 4.56
CA ASP A 65 16.05 5.92 5.96
C ASP A 65 14.87 6.15 6.92
N LYS A 66 13.65 6.07 6.42
CA LYS A 66 12.43 6.23 7.21
C LYS A 66 11.66 4.93 7.28
N TYR A 67 11.14 4.63 8.45
CA TYR A 67 10.49 3.35 8.71
C TYR A 67 8.97 3.46 8.73
N PHE A 68 8.33 2.31 8.56
CA PHE A 68 6.90 2.13 8.69
C PHE A 68 6.63 1.04 9.72
N VAL A 69 5.53 1.18 10.44
CA VAL A 69 4.97 0.14 11.31
C VAL A 69 3.72 -0.46 10.67
N VAL A 70 3.31 -1.64 11.14
CA VAL A 70 2.11 -2.34 10.60
C VAL A 70 0.85 -1.48 10.69
N GLU A 71 0.70 -0.70 11.74
CA GLU A 71 -0.45 0.21 11.91
C GLU A 71 -0.54 1.24 10.78
N MET A 72 0.59 1.82 10.37
CA MET A 72 0.65 2.74 9.23
C MET A 72 0.26 2.04 7.93
N LEU A 73 0.84 0.86 7.66
CA LEU A 73 0.60 0.09 6.44
C LEU A 73 -0.84 -0.39 6.30
N THR A 74 -1.49 -0.66 7.44
CA THR A 74 -2.89 -1.08 7.52
C THR A 74 -3.84 0.09 7.24
N ASN A 75 -3.53 1.28 7.76
CA ASN A 75 -4.37 2.47 7.62
C ASN A 75 -4.11 3.27 6.34
N LEU A 76 -3.02 2.98 5.63
CA LEU A 76 -2.67 3.71 4.40
C LEU A 76 -3.64 3.43 3.26
N SER A 77 -4.45 4.44 2.92
CA SER A 77 -5.44 4.34 1.84
C SER A 77 -4.82 4.23 0.44
N GLN A 78 -3.76 5.01 0.19
CA GLN A 78 -3.12 5.11 -1.11
C GLN A 78 -1.62 5.42 -0.96
N VAL A 79 -0.79 4.60 -1.58
CA VAL A 79 0.64 4.86 -1.70
C VAL A 79 0.87 5.89 -2.82
N ARG A 80 1.31 7.09 -2.47
CA ARG A 80 1.60 8.21 -3.38
C ARG A 80 3.10 8.52 -3.37
N LYS A 81 3.56 9.40 -4.28
CA LYS A 81 4.98 9.82 -4.33
C LYS A 81 5.45 10.53 -3.04
N GLY A 82 4.54 11.19 -2.34
CA GLY A 82 4.79 11.82 -1.03
C GLY A 82 4.48 10.93 0.17
N THR A 83 4.30 9.61 -0.02
CA THR A 83 4.18 8.69 1.12
C THR A 83 5.56 8.47 1.71
N VAL A 84 5.75 8.94 2.94
CA VAL A 84 7.02 8.96 3.66
C VAL A 84 6.81 8.32 5.04
N GLY A 85 7.80 7.58 5.52
CA GLY A 85 7.75 6.91 6.83
C GLY A 85 8.01 7.86 8.01
N LEU A 86 8.14 7.29 9.20
CA LEU A 86 8.57 8.02 10.40
C LEU A 86 10.10 8.15 10.43
N SER A 87 10.59 9.22 11.04
CA SER A 87 12.02 9.40 11.29
C SER A 87 12.43 8.75 12.62
N PRO A 88 13.61 8.11 12.70
CA PRO A 88 14.16 7.57 13.95
C PRO A 88 14.62 8.67 14.93
N ASP A 89 14.83 9.90 14.47
CA ASP A 89 15.42 10.99 15.25
C ASP A 89 14.38 11.80 16.05
N VAL A 90 13.10 11.48 15.89
CA VAL A 90 11.97 12.24 16.45
C VAL A 90 11.07 11.31 17.26
N SER A 91 10.35 11.86 18.24
CA SER A 91 9.41 11.09 19.08
C SER A 91 8.40 10.27 18.25
N TYR A 92 8.32 8.97 18.53
CA TYR A 92 7.47 8.01 17.82
C TYR A 92 5.98 8.36 17.92
N GLU A 93 5.48 8.58 19.15
CA GLU A 93 4.05 8.74 19.39
C GLU A 93 3.48 9.99 18.72
N MET A 94 4.23 11.10 18.76
CA MET A 94 3.82 12.36 18.13
C MET A 94 3.76 12.23 16.60
N GLN A 95 4.79 11.61 16.01
CA GLN A 95 4.85 11.39 14.57
C GLN A 95 3.76 10.43 14.08
N LEU A 96 3.57 9.29 14.76
CA LEU A 96 2.57 8.30 14.37
C LEU A 96 1.17 8.90 14.39
N ASN A 97 0.82 9.62 15.45
CA ASN A 97 -0.50 10.25 15.57
C ASN A 97 -0.75 11.30 14.48
N SER A 98 0.26 12.11 14.14
CA SER A 98 0.14 13.07 13.02
C SER A 98 0.00 12.34 11.69
N TRP A 99 0.86 11.35 11.45
CA TRP A 99 0.88 10.59 10.21
C TRP A 99 -0.44 9.85 9.96
N LEU A 100 -1.01 9.22 10.99
CA LEU A 100 -2.28 8.50 10.89
C LEU A 100 -3.44 9.45 10.54
N LYS A 101 -3.44 10.69 11.05
CA LYS A 101 -4.46 11.69 10.69
C LYS A 101 -4.38 12.06 9.21
N ASP A 102 -3.17 12.28 8.70
CA ASP A 102 -2.95 12.69 7.30
C ASP A 102 -3.22 11.56 6.30
N HIS A 103 -2.99 10.32 6.71
CA HIS A 103 -3.06 9.15 5.83
C HIS A 103 -4.25 8.22 6.09
N HIS A 104 -5.14 8.59 7.02
CA HIS A 104 -6.29 7.78 7.40
C HIS A 104 -7.09 7.34 6.17
N LYS A 105 -7.54 6.09 6.20
CA LYS A 105 -8.45 5.55 5.20
C LYS A 105 -9.77 6.27 5.31
N ALA A 106 -9.95 7.33 4.50
CA ALA A 106 -11.24 7.96 4.32
C ALA A 106 -12.27 6.86 4.09
N LYS A 107 -13.30 6.81 4.95
CA LYS A 107 -14.35 5.81 4.85
C LYS A 107 -14.87 5.85 3.43
N LYS A 108 -14.72 4.75 2.70
CA LYS A 108 -15.23 4.69 1.33
C LYS A 108 -16.73 4.93 1.42
N ARG A 109 -17.19 6.03 0.84
CA ARG A 109 -18.62 6.24 0.63
C ARG A 109 -19.13 5.05 -0.19
N GLU A 110 -20.14 4.36 0.33
CA GLU A 110 -20.85 3.36 -0.44
C GLU A 110 -21.72 4.08 -1.47
N TYR A 111 -21.61 3.64 -2.72
CA TYR A 111 -22.43 4.14 -3.82
C TYR A 111 -23.56 3.16 -4.07
N THR A 112 -24.73 3.66 -4.42
CA THR A 112 -25.83 2.79 -4.87
C THR A 112 -25.48 2.12 -6.20
N GLU A 113 -26.19 1.06 -6.58
CA GLU A 113 -25.95 0.41 -7.88
C GLU A 113 -26.24 1.34 -9.04
N GLU A 114 -27.24 2.23 -8.91
CA GLU A 114 -27.57 3.24 -9.91
C GLU A 114 -26.44 4.26 -10.06
N GLU A 115 -25.86 4.73 -8.95
CA GLU A 115 -24.70 5.63 -8.98
C GLU A 115 -23.50 4.95 -9.66
N LYS A 116 -23.21 3.68 -9.31
CA LYS A 116 -22.14 2.90 -9.93
C LYS A 116 -22.36 2.74 -11.44
N GLN A 117 -23.59 2.47 -11.86
CA GLN A 117 -23.94 2.31 -13.27
C GLN A 117 -23.79 3.64 -14.03
N ALA A 118 -24.28 4.75 -13.48
CA ALA A 118 -24.13 6.08 -14.07
C ALA A 118 -22.63 6.47 -14.24
N PHE A 119 -21.78 6.13 -13.28
CA PHE A 119 -20.34 6.32 -13.41
C PHE A 119 -19.74 5.49 -14.55
N ARG A 120 -20.15 4.22 -14.71
CA ARG A 120 -19.69 3.36 -15.81
C ARG A 120 -20.08 3.94 -17.17
N GLU A 121 -21.33 4.36 -17.32
CA GLU A 121 -21.85 4.96 -18.56
C GLU A 121 -21.09 6.23 -18.93
N LYS A 122 -20.84 7.13 -17.96
CA LYS A 122 -20.02 8.33 -18.18
C LYS A 122 -18.61 8.00 -18.67
N MET A 123 -17.98 6.97 -18.10
CA MET A 123 -16.63 6.54 -18.50
C MET A 123 -16.60 5.94 -19.92
N ILE A 124 -17.64 5.21 -20.32
CA ILE A 124 -17.77 4.68 -21.69
C ILE A 124 -17.92 5.83 -22.67
N LYS A 125 -18.87 6.75 -22.42
CA LYS A 125 -19.11 7.92 -23.28
C LYS A 125 -17.87 8.81 -23.41
N GLY A 126 -17.14 9.03 -22.31
CA GLY A 126 -15.88 9.78 -22.35
C GLY A 126 -14.79 9.11 -23.19
N ARG A 127 -14.72 7.77 -23.20
CA ARG A 127 -13.80 7.03 -24.08
C ARG A 127 -14.20 7.10 -25.54
N GLU A 128 -15.50 7.09 -25.85
CA GLU A 128 -16.01 7.22 -27.21
C GLU A 128 -15.73 8.60 -27.81
N LEU A 129 -16.02 9.66 -27.07
CA LEU A 129 -15.72 11.04 -27.49
C LEU A 129 -14.23 11.22 -27.81
N LYS A 130 -13.35 10.69 -26.96
CA LYS A 130 -11.90 10.76 -27.18
C LYS A 130 -11.42 10.00 -28.43
N LYS A 131 -12.14 8.96 -28.86
CA LYS A 131 -11.85 8.25 -30.12
C LYS A 131 -12.25 9.08 -31.33
N VAL A 132 -13.36 9.82 -31.25
CA VAL A 132 -13.81 10.73 -32.31
C VAL A 132 -12.79 11.87 -32.50
N ASP A 133 -12.30 12.45 -31.40
CA ASP A 133 -11.31 13.54 -31.46
C ASP A 133 -9.95 13.10 -32.05
N LEU A 134 -9.53 11.86 -31.79
CA LEU A 134 -8.28 11.30 -32.35
C LEU A 134 -8.42 10.80 -33.80
N GLY A 135 -9.65 10.58 -34.27
CA GLY A 135 -9.94 10.19 -35.66
C GLY A 135 -10.05 11.36 -36.64
N GLY A 136 -10.08 12.61 -36.15
CA GLY A 136 -10.21 13.82 -36.97
C GLY A 136 -8.89 14.41 -37.50
N GLN A 137 -7.72 13.87 -37.11
CA GLN A 137 -6.42 14.36 -37.56
C GLN A 137 -5.79 13.45 -38.63
N ALA A 138 -6.41 13.34 -39.80
CA ALA A 138 -5.71 12.86 -41.00
C ALA A 138 -6.46 13.26 -42.28
N THR A 139 -6.02 14.32 -42.94
CA THR A 139 -5.72 14.36 -44.38
C THR A 139 -5.37 15.80 -44.77
N PHE A 140 -4.07 16.06 -44.97
CA PHE A 140 -3.64 17.13 -45.87
C PHE A 140 -2.85 16.43 -46.97
N LYS A 141 -3.45 16.32 -48.16
CA LYS A 141 -2.77 15.87 -49.37
C LYS A 141 -2.04 17.08 -49.96
N PHE A 142 -0.74 16.92 -50.18
CA PHE A 142 0.05 17.81 -51.04
C PHE A 142 -0.13 17.39 -52.50
#